data_AF-A0A6J4VDL4-F1
#
_entry.id   AF-A0A6J4VDL4-F1
#
_cell.length_a   1.000
_cell.length_b   1.000
_cell.length_c   1.000
_cell.angle_alpha   90.00
_cell.angle_beta   90.00
_cell.angle_gamma   90.00
#
_symmetry.space_group_name_H-M   'P 1'
#
loop_
_entity.id
_entity.type
_entity.pdbx_description
1 polymer ?
#
loop_
_entity_poly.entity_id
_entity_poly.type
_entity_poly.pdbx_seq_one_letter_code
_entity_poly.pdbx_strand_id
1 'polypeptide(L)'
;MARLRLVLATLIVLAMVGLGVANLVRVERSSEGRVLPSSDSVPDAPDGALTLEQAFPTALGRAGQWSTQPVLMFASLQTDWPLDEQVPGPPEFAPGGWVRFAFIDTSASERGLLSIVIERYSGEIVTAETQPWDPLALTPLPVGQTTVTSEQALLIAEAARGQAFRLECPIERHEADVTLLRGAASAGNDQPPAPPGTPPATAGTPLAPPGTSPVIGVATPVMAVADDATPAPTAAIATWLVTYRQNTQPGMNSLEIEIDATSGMTIAIREQLQGCDGLAG
;
A
#
# COMPACT_ATOMS: atom_id res chain seq x y z
N MET A 1 41.47 -43.04 -22.45
CA MET A 1 40.22 -42.23 -22.51
C MET A 1 39.14 -42.66 -21.51
N ALA A 2 38.85 -43.95 -21.32
CA ALA A 2 37.80 -44.41 -20.40
C ALA A 2 37.97 -43.93 -18.94
N ARG A 3 39.21 -43.98 -18.40
CA ARG A 3 39.50 -43.51 -17.03
C ARG A 3 39.24 -42.02 -16.82
N LEU A 4 39.53 -41.18 -17.82
CA LEU A 4 39.26 -39.74 -17.76
C LEU A 4 37.76 -39.43 -17.75
N ARG A 5 36.97 -40.15 -18.55
CA ARG A 5 35.50 -40.01 -18.57
C ARG A 5 34.85 -40.39 -17.25
N LEU A 6 35.35 -41.46 -16.61
CA LEU A 6 34.87 -41.89 -15.30
C LEU A 6 35.14 -40.81 -14.23
N VAL A 7 36.38 -40.29 -14.17
CA VAL A 7 36.76 -39.25 -13.20
C VAL A 7 35.91 -37.99 -13.38
N LEU A 8 35.67 -37.56 -14.63
CA LEU A 8 34.86 -36.37 -14.91
C LEU A 8 33.39 -36.57 -14.47
N ALA A 9 32.80 -37.72 -14.75
CA ALA A 9 31.43 -38.02 -14.34
C ALA A 9 31.28 -38.00 -12.80
N THR A 10 32.23 -38.58 -12.08
CA THR A 10 32.23 -38.57 -10.61
C THR A 10 32.33 -37.15 -10.04
N LEU A 11 33.18 -36.29 -10.61
CA LEU A 11 33.32 -34.89 -10.18
C LEU A 11 32.03 -34.08 -10.39
N ILE A 12 31.33 -34.29 -11.51
CA ILE A 12 30.06 -33.61 -11.79
C ILE A 12 28.98 -34.02 -10.78
N VAL A 13 28.87 -35.31 -10.48
CA VAL A 13 27.89 -35.81 -9.49
C VAL A 13 28.20 -35.24 -8.10
N LEU A 14 29.47 -35.23 -7.69
CA LEU A 14 29.89 -34.62 -6.42
C LEU A 14 29.57 -33.13 -6.36
N ALA A 15 29.78 -32.39 -7.45
CA ALA A 15 29.45 -30.98 -7.52
C ALA A 15 27.93 -30.73 -7.40
N MET A 16 27.11 -31.53 -8.07
CA MET A 16 25.65 -31.42 -7.96
C MET A 16 25.14 -31.73 -6.55
N VAL A 17 25.66 -32.78 -5.91
CA VAL A 17 25.31 -33.12 -4.52
C VAL A 17 25.77 -32.01 -3.57
N GLY A 18 26.99 -31.49 -3.76
CA GLY A 18 27.52 -30.38 -2.97
C GLY A 18 26.68 -29.11 -3.08
N LEU A 19 26.25 -28.73 -4.29
CA LEU A 19 25.32 -27.61 -4.49
C LEU A 19 23.96 -27.88 -3.85
N GLY A 20 23.43 -29.10 -3.96
CA GLY A 20 22.16 -29.48 -3.33
C GLY A 20 22.20 -29.33 -1.80
N VAL A 21 23.25 -29.84 -1.16
CA VAL A 21 23.44 -29.72 0.30
C VAL A 21 23.66 -28.26 0.73
N ALA A 22 24.46 -27.49 -0.03
CA ALA A 22 24.68 -26.08 0.27
C ALA A 22 23.39 -25.26 0.20
N ASN A 23 22.53 -25.54 -0.79
CA ASN A 23 21.22 -24.91 -0.89
C ASN A 23 20.30 -25.33 0.26
N LEU A 24 20.27 -26.61 0.64
CA LEU A 24 19.47 -27.09 1.76
C LEU A 24 19.84 -26.40 3.08
N VAL A 25 21.13 -26.34 3.40
CA VAL A 25 21.64 -25.69 4.62
C VAL A 25 21.35 -24.18 4.62
N ARG A 26 21.38 -23.55 3.45
CA ARG A 26 21.05 -22.12 3.31
C ARG A 26 19.56 -21.86 3.61
N VAL A 27 18.68 -22.76 3.18
CA VAL A 27 17.24 -22.70 3.47
C VAL A 27 16.98 -22.91 4.96
N GLU A 28 17.61 -23.91 5.59
CA GLU A 28 17.44 -24.18 7.03
C GLU A 28 17.96 -23.03 7.91
N ARG A 29 19.13 -22.46 7.62
CA ARG A 29 19.63 -21.31 8.41
C ARG A 29 18.81 -20.04 8.22
N SER A 30 18.12 -19.89 7.09
CA SER A 30 17.19 -18.78 6.90
C SER A 30 15.88 -18.98 7.67
N SER A 31 15.62 -20.19 8.18
CA SER A 31 14.39 -20.56 8.88
C SER A 31 14.50 -20.48 10.41
N GLU A 32 15.69 -20.23 10.98
CA GLU A 32 15.88 -19.95 12.42
C GLU A 32 15.38 -18.53 12.81
N GLY A 33 14.33 -18.04 12.14
CA GLY A 33 13.57 -16.89 12.62
C GLY A 33 12.92 -17.24 13.95
N ARG A 34 12.83 -16.28 14.87
CA ARG A 34 12.12 -16.43 16.14
C ARG A 34 10.70 -16.92 15.85
N VAL A 35 10.41 -18.19 16.14
CA VAL A 35 9.07 -18.76 15.99
C VAL A 35 8.18 -18.05 17.01
N LEU A 36 7.32 -17.17 16.51
CA LEU A 36 6.34 -16.52 17.35
C LEU A 36 5.29 -17.57 17.74
N PRO A 37 4.91 -17.69 19.03
CA PRO A 37 3.91 -18.66 19.45
C PRO A 37 2.63 -18.49 18.64
N SER A 38 2.00 -19.59 18.21
CA SER A 38 0.68 -19.55 17.58
C SER A 38 -0.27 -18.79 18.52
N SER A 39 -1.01 -17.81 17.99
CA SER A 39 -1.94 -17.04 18.83
C SER A 39 -3.13 -17.93 19.17
N ASP A 40 -3.23 -18.39 20.41
CA ASP A 40 -4.24 -19.36 20.89
C ASP A 40 -5.66 -18.77 21.01
N SER A 41 -5.96 -17.64 20.38
CA SER A 41 -7.27 -17.01 20.44
C SER A 41 -7.54 -16.27 19.13
N VAL A 42 -8.35 -16.90 18.27
CA VAL A 42 -8.96 -16.22 17.13
C VAL A 42 -9.99 -15.25 17.72
N PRO A 43 -9.94 -13.95 17.42
CA PRO A 43 -11.02 -13.03 17.77
C PRO A 43 -12.36 -13.58 17.27
N ASP A 44 -13.49 -13.17 17.88
CA ASP A 44 -14.79 -13.45 17.27
C ASP A 44 -14.75 -13.01 15.81
N ALA A 45 -15.22 -13.89 14.91
CA ALA A 45 -15.17 -13.62 13.49
C ALA A 45 -15.86 -12.28 13.20
N PRO A 46 -15.25 -11.41 12.39
CA PRO A 46 -15.83 -10.11 12.08
C PRO A 46 -17.16 -10.26 11.36
N ASP A 47 -18.06 -9.29 11.55
CA ASP A 47 -19.30 -9.17 10.78
C ASP A 47 -18.97 -8.69 9.35
N GLY A 48 -18.34 -9.55 8.55
CA GLY A 48 -17.95 -9.27 7.17
C GLY A 48 -16.43 -9.27 6.92
N ALA A 49 -16.05 -9.04 5.67
CA ALA A 49 -14.66 -9.09 5.25
C ALA A 49 -13.86 -7.87 5.74
N LEU A 50 -12.74 -8.14 6.40
CA LEU A 50 -11.91 -7.10 6.99
C LEU A 50 -11.32 -6.15 5.96
N THR A 51 -11.28 -4.86 6.34
CA THR A 51 -10.48 -3.81 5.71
C THR A 51 -9.08 -3.74 6.32
N LEU A 52 -8.17 -2.95 5.72
CA LEU A 52 -6.85 -2.69 6.33
C LEU A 52 -7.00 -2.06 7.71
N GLU A 53 -7.91 -1.10 7.86
CA GLU A 53 -8.12 -0.37 9.11
C GLU A 53 -8.64 -1.29 10.22
N GLN A 54 -9.53 -2.23 9.88
CA GLN A 54 -10.08 -3.18 10.84
C GLN A 54 -9.08 -4.27 11.25
N ALA A 55 -8.23 -4.73 10.33
CA ALA A 55 -7.23 -5.76 10.64
C ALA A 55 -5.95 -5.22 11.30
N PHE A 56 -5.69 -3.91 11.17
CA PHE A 56 -4.47 -3.29 11.68
C PHE A 56 -4.24 -3.50 13.19
N PRO A 57 -5.24 -3.37 14.09
CA PRO A 57 -5.05 -3.64 15.52
C PRO A 57 -4.53 -5.06 15.82
N THR A 58 -5.04 -6.08 15.11
CA THR A 58 -4.59 -7.47 15.24
C THR A 58 -3.13 -7.62 14.81
N ALA A 59 -2.78 -7.07 13.64
CA ALA A 59 -1.42 -7.09 13.12
C ALA A 59 -0.44 -6.32 14.03
N LEU A 60 -0.83 -5.16 14.54
CA LEU A 60 -0.04 -4.34 15.45
C LEU A 60 0.18 -5.04 16.80
N GLY A 61 -0.86 -5.69 17.35
CA GLY A 61 -0.74 -6.49 18.56
C GLY A 61 0.28 -7.62 18.41
N ARG A 62 0.25 -8.32 17.27
CA ARG A 62 1.24 -9.35 16.93
C ARG A 62 2.65 -8.78 16.77
N ALA A 63 2.78 -7.64 16.08
CA ALA A 63 4.06 -6.97 15.92
C ALA A 63 4.66 -6.50 17.26
N GLY A 64 3.82 -6.07 18.21
CA GLY A 64 4.23 -5.69 19.57
C GLY A 64 4.70 -6.86 20.45
N GLN A 65 4.29 -8.10 20.14
CA GLN A 65 4.85 -9.31 20.77
C GLN A 65 6.24 -9.65 20.21
N TRP A 66 6.49 -9.29 18.94
CA TRP A 66 7.75 -9.55 18.25
C TRP A 66 8.82 -8.51 18.58
N SER A 67 8.47 -7.23 18.58
CA SER A 67 9.36 -6.10 18.82
C SER A 67 8.75 -5.11 19.82
N THR A 68 9.62 -4.41 20.56
CA THR A 68 9.20 -3.28 21.43
C THR A 68 9.03 -1.97 20.66
N GLN A 69 9.53 -1.90 19.43
CA GLN A 69 9.43 -0.72 18.56
C GLN A 69 9.04 -1.12 17.12
N PRO A 70 7.87 -1.78 16.93
CA PRO A 70 7.44 -2.16 15.60
C PRO A 70 7.01 -0.91 14.82
N VAL A 71 7.57 -0.73 13.63
CA VAL A 71 7.21 0.35 12.71
C VAL A 71 6.57 -0.24 11.47
N LEU A 72 5.33 0.16 11.17
CA LEU A 72 4.63 -0.29 9.97
C LEU A 72 5.26 0.29 8.70
N MET A 73 5.64 -0.58 7.78
CA MET A 73 6.30 -0.21 6.53
C MET A 73 5.54 -0.56 5.26
N PHE A 74 4.65 -1.53 5.32
CA PHE A 74 3.85 -1.97 4.20
C PHE A 74 2.47 -2.38 4.69
N ALA A 75 1.43 -2.01 3.94
CA ALA A 75 0.06 -2.45 4.16
C ALA A 75 -0.64 -2.62 2.81
N SER A 76 -1.17 -3.82 2.56
CA SER A 76 -1.97 -4.10 1.37
C SER A 76 -3.18 -4.98 1.69
N LEU A 77 -4.27 -4.77 0.98
CA LEU A 77 -5.47 -5.60 0.99
C LEU A 77 -5.64 -6.21 -0.39
N GLN A 78 -5.70 -7.52 -0.46
CA GLN A 78 -6.08 -8.26 -1.65
C GLN A 78 -7.56 -8.61 -1.54
N THR A 79 -8.31 -8.35 -2.60
CA THR A 79 -9.68 -8.80 -2.77
C THR A 79 -9.78 -9.74 -3.95
N ASP A 80 -10.64 -10.75 -3.80
CA ASP A 80 -10.93 -11.76 -4.81
C ASP A 80 -12.44 -11.79 -5.06
N TRP A 81 -12.85 -11.54 -6.31
CA TRP A 81 -14.25 -11.60 -6.72
C TRP A 81 -14.60 -13.00 -7.23
N PRO A 82 -15.64 -13.65 -6.67
CA PRO A 82 -16.14 -14.91 -7.20
C PRO A 82 -16.48 -14.79 -8.69
N LEU A 83 -16.05 -15.76 -9.49
CA LEU A 83 -16.21 -15.72 -10.95
C LEU A 83 -17.69 -15.66 -11.38
N ASP A 84 -18.58 -16.23 -10.58
CA ASP A 84 -20.03 -16.25 -10.76
C ASP A 84 -20.73 -14.95 -10.33
N GLU A 85 -20.07 -14.14 -9.49
CA GLU A 85 -20.59 -12.87 -8.97
C GLU A 85 -20.11 -11.65 -9.78
N GLN A 86 -19.36 -11.86 -10.87
CA GLN A 86 -18.94 -10.78 -11.79
C GLN A 86 -20.09 -10.34 -12.70
N VAL A 87 -21.17 -9.86 -12.09
CA VAL A 87 -22.35 -9.32 -12.77
C VAL A 87 -22.28 -7.79 -12.72
N PRO A 88 -22.70 -7.08 -13.79
CA PRO A 88 -22.85 -5.63 -13.73
C PRO A 88 -23.80 -5.23 -12.59
N GLY A 89 -23.33 -4.36 -11.69
CA GLY A 89 -24.08 -3.91 -10.52
C GLY A 89 -23.38 -2.74 -9.82
N PRO A 90 -23.95 -2.23 -8.71
CA PRO A 90 -23.24 -1.29 -7.86
C PRO A 90 -21.88 -1.87 -7.43
N PRO A 91 -20.82 -1.05 -7.27
CA PRO A 91 -19.58 -1.51 -6.66
C PRO A 91 -19.84 -2.10 -5.27
N GLU A 92 -19.45 -3.34 -5.08
CA GLU A 92 -19.54 -4.06 -3.81
C GLU A 92 -18.16 -4.52 -3.37
N PHE A 93 -17.97 -4.57 -2.05
CA PHE A 93 -16.71 -4.99 -1.44
C PHE A 93 -16.63 -6.51 -1.41
N ALA A 94 -15.75 -7.10 -2.22
CA ALA A 94 -15.68 -8.55 -2.33
C ALA A 94 -15.23 -9.18 -1.00
N PRO A 95 -15.83 -10.32 -0.61
CA PRO A 95 -15.62 -10.90 0.71
C PRO A 95 -14.30 -11.68 0.85
N GLY A 96 -13.73 -12.16 -0.26
CA GLY A 96 -12.55 -13.02 -0.28
C GLY A 96 -11.21 -12.26 -0.22
N GLY A 97 -10.13 -12.99 0.09
CA GLY A 97 -8.77 -12.49 0.03
C GLY A 97 -8.12 -12.25 1.40
N TRP A 98 -7.06 -11.43 1.40
CA TRP A 98 -6.11 -11.33 2.50
C TRP A 98 -5.72 -9.89 2.76
N VAL A 99 -5.34 -9.58 3.98
CA VAL A 99 -4.62 -8.35 4.30
C VAL A 99 -3.21 -8.68 4.74
N ARG A 100 -2.25 -7.88 4.28
CA ARG A 100 -0.82 -8.08 4.49
C ARG A 100 -0.24 -6.85 5.13
N PHE A 101 0.54 -7.04 6.18
CA PHE A 101 1.28 -5.99 6.86
C PHE A 101 2.74 -6.39 6.96
N ALA A 102 3.64 -5.42 6.81
CA ALA A 102 5.05 -5.63 7.13
C ALA A 102 5.53 -4.58 8.13
N PHE A 103 6.13 -5.06 9.21
CA PHE A 103 6.70 -4.25 10.28
C PHE A 103 8.21 -4.42 10.33
N ILE A 104 8.93 -3.34 10.64
CA ILE A 104 10.36 -3.40 10.94
C ILE A 104 10.59 -3.20 12.43
N ASP A 105 11.67 -3.78 12.94
CA ASP A 105 12.18 -3.47 14.27
C ASP A 105 13.22 -2.35 14.18
N THR A 106 12.96 -1.20 14.81
CA THR A 106 13.91 -0.07 14.83
C THR A 106 14.87 -0.07 16.01
N SER A 107 14.82 -1.08 16.88
CA SER A 107 15.74 -1.23 18.00
C SER A 107 17.17 -1.51 17.50
N ALA A 108 18.16 -1.09 18.29
CA ALA A 108 19.56 -1.10 17.87
C ALA A 108 20.21 -2.49 17.80
N SER A 109 19.59 -3.52 18.42
CA SER A 109 20.23 -4.83 18.64
C SER A 109 19.86 -5.90 17.63
N GLU A 110 18.62 -5.92 17.10
CA GLU A 110 18.14 -6.96 16.19
C GLU A 110 17.20 -6.34 15.15
N ARG A 111 17.73 -5.99 13.98
CA ARG A 111 16.90 -5.49 12.87
C ARG A 111 16.28 -6.66 12.13
N GLY A 112 14.97 -6.63 12.00
CA GLY A 112 14.23 -7.62 11.23
C GLY A 112 13.03 -6.99 10.55
N LEU A 113 12.44 -7.75 9.64
CA LEU A 113 11.16 -7.54 9.01
C LEU A 113 10.22 -8.64 9.49
N LEU A 114 9.05 -8.28 9.99
CA LEU A 114 7.94 -9.18 10.27
C LEU A 114 6.86 -8.97 9.21
N SER A 115 6.58 -10.00 8.42
CA SER A 115 5.46 -10.05 7.48
C SER A 115 4.30 -10.81 8.12
N ILE A 116 3.11 -10.22 8.11
CA ILE A 116 1.88 -10.80 8.66
C ILE A 116 0.84 -10.86 7.55
N VAL A 117 0.21 -12.02 7.39
CA VAL A 117 -0.95 -12.21 6.51
C VAL A 117 -2.14 -12.61 7.37
N ILE A 118 -3.25 -11.89 7.21
CA ILE A 118 -4.51 -12.15 7.90
C ILE A 118 -5.58 -12.45 6.84
N GLU A 119 -6.35 -13.51 7.04
CA GLU A 119 -7.50 -13.82 6.17
C GLU A 119 -8.64 -12.83 6.47
N ARG A 120 -9.23 -12.24 5.42
CA ARG A 120 -10.23 -11.17 5.58
C ARG A 120 -11.52 -11.64 6.21
N TYR A 121 -11.94 -12.88 5.94
CA TYR A 121 -13.24 -13.39 6.41
C TYR A 121 -13.21 -13.82 7.87
N SER A 122 -12.18 -14.56 8.29
CA SER A 122 -12.06 -15.03 9.68
C SER A 122 -11.37 -14.04 10.61
N GLY A 123 -10.53 -13.16 10.07
CA GLY A 123 -9.60 -12.36 10.87
C GLY A 123 -8.43 -13.15 11.47
N GLU A 124 -8.25 -14.40 11.06
CA GLU A 124 -7.16 -15.25 11.53
C GLU A 124 -5.81 -14.87 10.88
N ILE A 125 -4.74 -14.86 11.67
CA ILE A 125 -3.37 -14.72 11.17
C ILE A 125 -2.97 -16.04 10.51
N VAL A 126 -3.00 -16.08 9.18
CA VAL A 126 -2.60 -17.25 8.37
C VAL A 126 -1.08 -17.44 8.39
N THR A 127 -0.32 -16.34 8.40
CA THR A 127 1.15 -16.41 8.34
C THR A 127 1.78 -15.23 9.09
N ALA A 128 2.86 -15.50 9.82
CA ALA A 128 3.68 -14.51 10.48
C ALA A 128 5.16 -14.91 10.36
N GLU A 129 5.88 -14.30 9.44
CA GLU A 129 7.25 -14.66 9.09
C GLU A 129 8.23 -13.54 9.43
N THR A 130 9.41 -13.91 9.95
CA THR A 130 10.48 -12.96 10.24
C THR A 130 11.63 -13.16 9.27
N GLN A 131 12.20 -12.06 8.79
CA GLN A 131 13.33 -12.06 7.86
C GLN A 131 14.37 -11.03 8.31
N PRO A 132 15.68 -11.27 8.09
CA PRO A 132 16.69 -10.24 8.27
C PRO A 132 16.38 -9.05 7.35
N TRP A 133 16.56 -7.84 7.87
CA TRP A 133 16.28 -6.62 7.11
C TRP A 133 17.43 -5.63 7.20
N ASP A 134 17.87 -5.14 6.05
CA ASP A 134 18.88 -4.07 5.95
C ASP A 134 18.16 -2.73 5.79
N PRO A 135 18.38 -1.75 6.69
CA PRO A 135 17.58 -0.55 6.68
C PRO A 135 17.87 0.34 5.48
N LEU A 136 16.80 0.61 4.75
CA LEU A 136 16.67 1.82 3.96
C LEU A 136 16.04 2.90 4.83
N ALA A 137 16.34 4.17 4.55
CA ALA A 137 15.66 5.29 5.20
C ALA A 137 14.18 5.21 4.84
N LEU A 138 13.37 4.87 5.85
CA LEU A 138 11.98 4.52 5.67
C LEU A 138 11.14 5.26 6.72
N THR A 139 10.05 5.87 6.25
CA THR A 139 9.12 6.60 7.11
C THR A 139 7.93 5.67 7.46
N PRO A 140 7.32 5.75 8.65
CA PRO A 140 6.20 4.89 9.09
C PRO A 140 4.87 5.13 8.38
N LEU A 141 4.21 4.09 7.84
CA LEU A 141 2.93 4.25 7.12
C LEU A 141 1.78 4.71 8.05
N PRO A 142 0.90 5.64 7.60
CA PRO A 142 -0.16 6.21 8.43
C PRO A 142 -1.49 5.43 8.31
N VAL A 143 -1.48 4.10 8.50
CA VAL A 143 -2.74 3.30 8.46
C VAL A 143 -3.69 3.76 9.59
N GLY A 144 -4.97 3.94 9.24
CA GLY A 144 -6.01 4.42 10.17
C GLY A 144 -6.00 5.93 10.43
N GLN A 145 -5.10 6.69 9.79
CA GLN A 145 -5.04 8.15 9.87
C GLN A 145 -5.46 8.83 8.55
N THR A 146 -5.80 8.03 7.52
CA THR A 146 -6.33 8.51 6.24
C THR A 146 -7.81 8.85 6.38
N THR A 147 -8.29 9.84 5.61
CA THR A 147 -9.72 10.17 5.57
C THR A 147 -10.49 9.17 4.72
N VAL A 148 -9.84 8.69 3.65
CA VAL A 148 -10.36 7.64 2.78
C VAL A 148 -9.86 6.30 3.31
N THR A 149 -10.78 5.37 3.56
CA THR A 149 -10.45 4.00 3.97
C THR A 149 -10.03 3.14 2.78
N SER A 150 -9.38 2.02 3.05
CA SER A 150 -9.05 1.02 2.02
C SER A 150 -10.27 0.51 1.26
N GLU A 151 -11.40 0.35 1.94
CA GLU A 151 -12.70 0.00 1.32
C GLU A 151 -13.20 1.10 0.38
N GLN A 152 -13.23 2.35 0.85
CA GLN A 152 -13.66 3.48 0.02
C GLN A 152 -12.76 3.64 -1.21
N ALA A 153 -11.45 3.48 -1.05
CA ALA A 153 -10.50 3.52 -2.16
C ALA A 153 -10.81 2.44 -3.21
N LEU A 154 -11.11 1.20 -2.78
CA LEU A 154 -11.51 0.14 -3.70
C LEU A 154 -12.81 0.47 -4.42
N LEU A 155 -13.83 0.96 -3.71
CA LEU A 155 -15.12 1.31 -4.32
C LEU A 155 -15.00 2.46 -5.32
N ILE A 156 -14.13 3.45 -5.04
CA ILE A 156 -13.80 4.53 -5.98
C ILE A 156 -13.12 3.96 -7.24
N ALA A 157 -12.15 3.06 -7.07
CA ALA A 157 -11.45 2.41 -8.18
C ALA A 157 -12.39 1.54 -9.04
N GLU A 158 -13.27 0.78 -8.40
CA GLU A 158 -14.32 -0.02 -9.06
C GLU A 158 -15.23 0.85 -9.92
N ALA A 159 -15.71 1.97 -9.36
CA ALA A 159 -16.58 2.91 -10.06
C ALA A 159 -15.87 3.63 -11.22
N ALA A 160 -14.56 3.89 -11.09
CA ALA A 160 -13.79 4.61 -12.10
C ALA A 160 -13.49 3.76 -13.34
N ARG A 161 -12.97 2.53 -13.14
CA ARG A 161 -12.60 1.62 -14.25
C ARG A 161 -12.54 0.14 -13.86
N GLY A 162 -12.40 -0.16 -12.56
CA GLY A 162 -12.18 -1.51 -12.04
C GLY A 162 -13.22 -2.52 -12.53
N GLN A 163 -14.51 -2.24 -12.33
CA GLN A 163 -15.57 -3.17 -12.72
C GLN A 163 -15.52 -3.49 -14.22
N ALA A 164 -15.42 -2.46 -15.07
CA ALA A 164 -15.35 -2.66 -16.51
C ALA A 164 -14.10 -3.46 -16.93
N PHE A 165 -12.95 -3.24 -16.27
CA PHE A 165 -11.72 -3.98 -16.53
C PHE A 165 -11.86 -5.47 -16.18
N ARG A 166 -12.49 -5.80 -15.05
CA ARG A 166 -12.74 -7.18 -14.63
C ARG A 166 -13.71 -7.90 -15.57
N LEU A 167 -14.82 -7.24 -15.92
CA LEU A 167 -15.87 -7.80 -16.77
C LEU A 167 -15.42 -8.10 -18.20
N GLU A 168 -14.36 -7.44 -18.69
CA GLU A 168 -13.77 -7.77 -19.99
C GLU A 168 -13.18 -9.19 -20.01
N CYS A 169 -12.53 -9.63 -18.92
CA CYS A 169 -11.86 -10.93 -18.85
C CYS A 169 -12.00 -11.55 -17.44
N PRO A 170 -13.21 -11.99 -17.04
CA PRO A 170 -13.55 -12.34 -15.66
C PRO A 170 -12.67 -13.41 -15.03
N ILE A 171 -12.31 -14.43 -15.81
CA ILE A 171 -11.47 -15.55 -15.36
C ILE A 171 -10.06 -15.07 -14.97
N GLU A 172 -9.56 -14.05 -15.66
CA GLU A 172 -8.17 -13.61 -15.52
C GLU A 172 -8.03 -12.38 -14.61
N ARG A 173 -9.09 -11.57 -14.51
CA ARG A 173 -9.08 -10.24 -13.87
C ARG A 173 -10.04 -10.20 -12.67
N HIS A 174 -9.99 -11.22 -11.82
CA HIS A 174 -10.86 -11.34 -10.64
C HIS A 174 -10.22 -10.86 -9.34
N GLU A 175 -8.98 -10.34 -9.38
CA GLU A 175 -8.26 -9.89 -8.19
C GLU A 175 -7.94 -8.39 -8.25
N ALA A 176 -7.96 -7.75 -7.09
CA ALA A 176 -7.38 -6.43 -6.92
C ALA A 176 -6.59 -6.32 -5.60
N ASP A 177 -5.52 -5.54 -5.64
CA ASP A 177 -4.69 -5.17 -4.50
C ASP A 177 -4.84 -3.68 -4.20
N VAL A 178 -5.24 -3.33 -2.98
CA VAL A 178 -5.27 -1.98 -2.44
C VAL A 178 -4.06 -1.79 -1.55
N THR A 179 -3.10 -0.99 -1.97
CA THR A 179 -1.85 -0.74 -1.23
C THR A 179 -1.79 0.70 -0.75
N LEU A 180 -1.46 0.91 0.54
CA LEU A 180 -1.19 2.24 1.05
C LEU A 180 0.24 2.64 0.69
N LEU A 181 0.38 3.62 -0.19
CA LEU A 181 1.65 4.24 -0.51
C LEU A 181 1.80 5.53 0.29
N ARG A 182 3.03 5.80 0.72
CA ARG A 182 3.39 7.18 1.04
C ARG A 182 3.61 7.91 -0.27
N GLY A 183 2.85 8.98 -0.50
CA GLY A 183 3.17 9.91 -1.56
C GLY A 183 4.56 10.46 -1.31
N ALA A 184 5.41 10.42 -2.34
CA ALA A 184 6.54 11.34 -2.36
C ALA A 184 5.94 12.72 -2.14
N ALA A 185 6.35 13.44 -1.10
CA ALA A 185 5.99 14.84 -0.98
C ALA A 185 6.31 15.44 -2.34
N SER A 186 5.28 15.80 -3.11
CA SER A 186 5.47 16.31 -4.45
C SER A 186 6.34 17.53 -4.26
N ALA A 187 7.63 17.41 -4.56
CA ALA A 187 8.53 18.54 -4.59
C ALA A 187 7.89 19.44 -5.64
N GLY A 188 7.24 20.52 -5.20
CA GLY A 188 6.19 21.24 -5.91
C GLY A 188 6.61 21.92 -7.21
N ASN A 189 7.14 21.15 -8.15
CA ASN A 189 7.71 21.59 -9.42
C ASN A 189 6.86 21.14 -10.62
N ASP A 190 5.83 20.31 -10.41
CA ASP A 190 4.84 19.99 -11.44
C ASP A 190 3.63 20.94 -11.37
N GLN A 191 3.88 22.22 -11.10
CA GLN A 191 2.94 23.23 -11.57
C GLN A 191 3.06 23.21 -13.10
N PRO A 192 2.01 22.81 -13.86
CA PRO A 192 2.08 22.85 -15.31
C PRO A 192 2.53 24.26 -15.73
N PRO A 193 3.47 24.38 -16.68
CA PRO A 193 3.97 25.68 -17.11
C PRO A 193 2.77 26.57 -17.42
N ALA A 194 2.72 27.73 -16.77
CA ALA A 194 1.64 28.69 -16.97
C ALA A 194 1.43 28.85 -18.49
N PRO A 195 0.19 28.74 -18.98
CA PRO A 195 -0.06 28.83 -20.42
C PRO A 195 0.58 30.11 -20.96
N PRO A 196 1.38 30.03 -22.03
CA PRO A 196 2.00 31.21 -22.59
C PRO A 196 0.90 32.15 -23.10
N GLY A 197 0.68 33.27 -22.40
CA GLY A 197 -0.09 34.38 -22.94
C GLY A 197 -1.34 34.83 -22.17
N THR A 198 -1.46 34.62 -20.85
CA THR A 198 -2.42 35.45 -20.08
C THR A 198 -1.76 36.79 -19.74
N PRO A 199 -2.14 37.91 -20.40
CA PRO A 199 -1.67 39.22 -19.98
C PRO A 199 -2.13 39.50 -18.54
N PRO A 200 -1.33 40.25 -17.75
CA PRO A 200 -1.70 40.60 -16.39
C PRO A 200 -3.05 41.33 -16.39
N ALA A 201 -4.00 40.78 -15.64
CA ALA A 201 -5.27 41.44 -15.38
C ALA A 201 -4.99 42.83 -14.78
N THR A 202 -5.38 43.87 -15.52
CA THR A 202 -5.27 45.25 -15.09
C THR A 202 -6.14 45.42 -13.85
N ALA A 203 -5.50 45.76 -12.73
CA ALA A 203 -6.15 46.03 -11.46
C ALA A 203 -7.20 47.14 -11.62
N GLY A 204 -8.47 46.77 -11.48
CA GLY A 204 -9.56 47.73 -11.35
C GLY A 204 -9.55 48.34 -9.94
N THR A 205 -9.29 49.64 -9.89
CA THR A 205 -9.36 50.48 -8.68
C THR A 205 -10.76 50.42 -8.06
N PRO A 206 -10.92 50.02 -6.78
CA PRO A 206 -12.18 50.16 -6.08
C PRO A 206 -12.42 51.63 -5.70
N LEU A 207 -13.53 52.19 -6.18
CA LEU A 207 -14.07 53.48 -5.74
C LEU A 207 -14.65 53.33 -4.32
N ALA A 208 -14.12 54.13 -3.40
CA ALA A 208 -14.61 54.28 -2.03
C ALA A 208 -15.98 54.98 -1.96
N PRO A 209 -16.86 54.61 -1.02
CA PRO A 209 -17.93 55.49 -0.54
C PRO A 209 -17.46 56.39 0.61
N PRO A 210 -17.97 57.63 0.74
CA PRO A 210 -17.57 58.58 1.78
C PRO A 210 -18.51 58.59 3.00
N GLY A 211 -17.93 58.88 4.17
CA GLY A 211 -18.57 59.44 5.36
C GLY A 211 -19.10 58.41 6.38
N THR A 212 -19.03 58.58 7.70
CA THR A 212 -18.52 59.66 8.57
C THR A 212 -18.42 59.10 10.02
N SER A 213 -17.51 59.69 10.81
CA SER A 213 -16.99 59.41 12.17
C SER A 213 -17.98 59.40 13.36
N PRO A 214 -17.55 59.39 14.67
CA PRO A 214 -16.58 58.56 15.43
C PRO A 214 -17.19 58.03 16.77
N VAL A 215 -16.44 57.27 17.60
CA VAL A 215 -16.24 57.48 19.08
C VAL A 215 -15.39 56.35 19.72
N ILE A 216 -14.19 56.75 20.14
CA ILE A 216 -13.40 56.47 21.36
C ILE A 216 -13.70 55.21 22.21
N GLY A 217 -12.67 54.37 22.37
CA GLY A 217 -12.56 53.38 23.46
C GLY A 217 -11.19 52.69 23.47
N VAL A 218 -10.26 53.23 24.24
CA VAL A 218 -8.84 52.88 24.33
C VAL A 218 -8.61 51.58 25.10
N ALA A 219 -7.91 50.62 24.48
CA ALA A 219 -6.97 49.70 25.14
C ALA A 219 -6.04 49.11 24.05
N THR A 220 -4.77 49.52 24.05
CA THR A 220 -3.71 48.94 23.21
C THR A 220 -3.13 47.70 23.91
N PRO A 221 -3.41 46.47 23.43
CA PRO A 221 -2.55 45.34 23.73
C PRO A 221 -1.26 45.47 22.92
N VAL A 222 -0.15 45.28 23.62
CA VAL A 222 1.20 45.18 23.07
C VAL A 222 1.21 44.12 21.96
N MET A 223 1.53 44.52 20.74
CA MET A 223 1.81 43.60 19.64
C MET A 223 3.04 42.76 20.01
N ALA A 224 2.80 41.52 20.43
CA ALA A 224 3.82 40.49 20.35
C ALA A 224 4.12 40.29 18.87
N VAL A 225 5.34 40.60 18.48
CA VAL A 225 5.90 40.23 17.18
C VAL A 225 5.72 38.72 17.07
N ALA A 226 4.89 38.29 16.12
CA ALA A 226 4.74 36.88 15.81
C ALA A 226 6.11 36.39 15.32
N ASP A 227 6.78 35.60 16.18
CA ASP A 227 7.96 34.84 15.82
C ASP A 227 7.66 34.07 14.52
N ASP A 228 8.64 34.07 13.61
CA ASP A 228 8.67 33.32 12.36
C ASP A 228 8.00 31.95 12.55
N ALA A 229 6.74 31.84 12.11
CA ALA A 229 5.99 30.62 12.17
C ALA A 229 6.67 29.65 11.22
N THR A 230 7.55 28.81 11.78
CA THR A 230 8.14 27.67 11.09
C THR A 230 6.98 26.96 10.41
N PRO A 231 6.95 26.86 9.06
CA PRO A 231 5.84 26.23 8.38
C PRO A 231 5.70 24.83 8.96
N ALA A 232 4.51 24.52 9.47
CA ALA A 232 4.21 23.20 9.98
C ALA A 232 4.60 22.19 8.88
N PRO A 233 5.32 21.11 9.22
CA PRO A 233 5.74 20.14 8.22
C PRO A 233 4.51 19.70 7.44
N THR A 234 4.51 19.94 6.13
CA THR A 234 3.43 19.54 5.24
C THR A 234 3.19 18.05 5.47
N ALA A 235 2.01 17.70 5.99
CA ALA A 235 1.67 16.31 6.27
C ALA A 235 1.96 15.48 5.03
N ALA A 236 2.74 14.41 5.18
CA ALA A 236 3.07 13.54 4.07
C ALA A 236 1.77 13.06 3.43
N ILE A 237 1.59 13.40 2.15
CA ILE A 237 0.40 13.00 1.39
C ILE A 237 0.45 11.46 1.30
N ALA A 238 -0.61 10.79 1.73
CA ALA A 238 -0.76 9.35 1.55
C ALA A 238 -1.63 9.09 0.32
N THR A 239 -1.35 8.00 -0.39
CA THR A 239 -2.04 7.64 -1.63
C THR A 239 -2.41 6.16 -1.57
N TRP A 240 -3.64 5.85 -1.95
CA TRP A 240 -4.06 4.47 -2.21
C TRP A 240 -3.73 4.12 -3.65
N LEU A 241 -2.98 3.03 -3.85
CA LEU A 241 -2.80 2.43 -5.17
C LEU A 241 -3.68 1.18 -5.24
N VAL A 242 -4.70 1.20 -6.09
CA VAL A 242 -5.53 0.04 -6.39
C VAL A 242 -5.05 -0.58 -7.69
N THR A 243 -4.59 -1.83 -7.63
CA THR A 243 -4.06 -2.55 -8.78
C THR A 243 -4.89 -3.78 -9.07
N TYR A 244 -5.38 -3.91 -10.31
CA TYR A 244 -5.99 -5.12 -10.82
C TYR A 244 -4.94 -5.86 -11.64
N ARG A 245 -4.72 -7.14 -11.36
CA ARG A 245 -3.69 -7.94 -12.03
C ARG A 245 -4.28 -9.23 -12.59
N GLN A 246 -3.66 -9.70 -13.65
CA GLN A 246 -3.83 -11.06 -14.13
C GLN A 246 -3.00 -12.02 -13.29
N ASN A 247 -3.68 -12.97 -12.62
CA ASN A 247 -3.07 -13.88 -11.64
C ASN A 247 -1.97 -14.79 -12.24
N THR A 248 -1.97 -15.00 -13.56
CA THR A 248 -1.16 -16.04 -14.21
C THR A 248 0.17 -15.56 -14.81
N GLN A 249 0.34 -14.28 -15.15
CA GLN A 249 1.58 -13.77 -15.76
C GLN A 249 1.87 -12.31 -15.40
N PRO A 250 3.02 -12.01 -14.75
CA PRO A 250 3.45 -10.64 -14.51
C PRO A 250 3.58 -9.86 -15.82
N GLY A 251 2.91 -8.70 -15.89
CA GLY A 251 3.10 -7.71 -16.97
C GLY A 251 2.23 -7.86 -18.22
N MET A 252 1.24 -8.77 -18.25
CA MET A 252 0.38 -8.92 -19.43
C MET A 252 -0.86 -8.02 -19.40
N ASN A 253 -1.54 -7.93 -18.26
CA ASN A 253 -2.70 -7.06 -18.09
C ASN A 253 -2.72 -6.45 -16.69
N SER A 254 -2.77 -5.13 -16.62
CA SER A 254 -2.90 -4.44 -15.34
C SER A 254 -3.65 -3.11 -15.47
N LEU A 255 -4.46 -2.82 -14.46
CA LEU A 255 -5.05 -1.52 -14.23
C LEU A 255 -4.56 -1.01 -12.88
N GLU A 256 -3.97 0.17 -12.87
CA GLU A 256 -3.52 0.87 -11.67
C GLU A 256 -4.31 2.17 -11.52
N ILE A 257 -4.89 2.39 -10.35
CA ILE A 257 -5.64 3.60 -10.02
C ILE A 257 -5.05 4.18 -8.74
N GLU A 258 -4.50 5.39 -8.85
CA GLU A 258 -3.97 6.15 -7.72
C GLU A 258 -5.05 7.09 -7.18
N ILE A 259 -5.30 7.03 -5.87
CA ILE A 259 -6.35 7.79 -5.19
C ILE A 259 -5.73 8.53 -4.00
N ASP A 260 -5.97 9.83 -3.91
CA ASP A 260 -5.53 10.63 -2.78
C ASP A 260 -6.23 10.16 -1.48
N ALA A 261 -5.46 9.77 -0.47
CA ALA A 261 -6.02 9.16 0.74
C ALA A 261 -6.70 10.16 1.70
N THR A 262 -6.68 11.46 1.38
CA THR A 262 -7.34 12.51 2.16
C THR A 262 -8.63 12.98 1.48
N SER A 263 -8.59 13.23 0.18
CA SER A 263 -9.70 13.79 -0.58
C SER A 263 -10.54 12.74 -1.31
N GLY A 264 -10.00 11.54 -1.54
CA GLY A 264 -10.65 10.51 -2.35
C GLY A 264 -10.64 10.80 -3.85
N MET A 265 -9.95 11.86 -4.29
CA MET A 265 -9.83 12.16 -5.71
C MET A 265 -8.90 11.16 -6.41
N THR A 266 -9.30 10.67 -7.57
CA THR A 266 -8.43 9.91 -8.46
C THR A 266 -7.33 10.81 -9.01
N ILE A 267 -6.09 10.46 -8.74
CA ILE A 267 -4.89 11.18 -9.18
C ILE A 267 -4.48 10.70 -10.58
N ALA A 268 -4.44 9.39 -10.79
CA ALA A 268 -4.01 8.78 -12.04
C ALA A 268 -4.72 7.45 -12.29
N ILE A 269 -4.91 7.13 -13.57
CA ILE A 269 -5.35 5.82 -14.05
C ILE A 269 -4.33 5.39 -15.09
N ARG A 270 -3.70 4.24 -14.89
CA ARG A 270 -2.76 3.62 -15.84
C ARG A 270 -3.30 2.25 -16.22
N GLU A 271 -3.41 2.02 -17.51
CA GLU A 271 -3.96 0.77 -18.04
C GLU A 271 -3.00 0.18 -19.05
N GLN A 272 -2.65 -1.09 -18.86
CA GLN A 272 -1.83 -1.88 -19.78
C GLN A 272 -2.66 -3.08 -20.22
N LEU A 273 -3.07 -3.08 -21.48
CA LEU A 273 -3.87 -4.14 -22.09
C LEU A 273 -3.04 -4.96 -23.08
N GLN A 274 -3.04 -6.27 -22.89
CA GLN A 274 -2.83 -7.26 -23.93
C GLN A 274 -4.15 -8.00 -24.13
N GLY A 275 -4.58 -8.14 -25.39
CA GLY A 275 -5.92 -8.65 -25.72
C GLY A 275 -6.22 -9.98 -25.03
N CYS A 276 -7.48 -10.19 -24.64
CA CYS A 276 -7.94 -11.44 -24.02
C CYS A 276 -8.20 -12.56 -25.05
N ASP A 277 -7.50 -12.48 -26.18
CA ASP A 277 -7.62 -13.34 -27.35
C ASP A 277 -6.92 -14.69 -27.07
N GLY A 278 -7.52 -15.50 -26.21
CA GLY A 278 -6.94 -16.80 -25.86
C GLY A 278 -7.92 -17.91 -25.43
N LEU A 279 -9.18 -17.59 -25.11
CA LEU A 279 -10.09 -18.56 -24.47
C LEU A 279 -11.47 -18.73 -25.14
N ALA A 280 -11.68 -18.15 -26.32
CA ALA A 280 -12.82 -18.51 -27.16
C ALA A 280 -12.50 -19.78 -27.97
N GLY A 281 -12.46 -20.94 -27.29
CA GLY A 281 -12.22 -22.25 -27.89
C GLY A 281 -12.91 -23.36 -27.11
#